data_AF-A0A453ERC7-F1
#
_entry.id   AF-A0A453ERC7-F1
#
_cell.length_a   1.000
_cell.length_b   1.000
_cell.length_c   1.000
_cell.angle_alpha   90.00
_cell.angle_beta   90.00
_cell.angle_gamma   90.00
#
_symmetry.space_group_name_H-M   'P 1'
#
loop_
_entity.id
_entity.type
_entity.pdbx_description
1 polymer ?
#
loop_
_entity_poly.entity_id
_entity_poly.type
_entity_poly.pdbx_seq_one_letter_code
_entity_poly.pdbx_strand_id
1 'polypeptide(L)'
;LSELLNVEFYGEWLGLVAEFTTKSLLSWQWASNSVYYLLSLWSRLVTSVPYLKGDTPSLLDETVPKITEGFITSRINSVQASFADNSPDPDNPLENAESLQDQLESLPYLCRFKYESCSLFIINIMEPLLQAYTARSRLPASGDAAELSVIEGQIAWMVHIIAAILKIRQTVGCSQDSQELFDAELAARVLQLINITDTGVHAQ
;
A
#
# COMPACT_ATOMS: atom_id res chain seq x y z
N LEU A 1 7.37 -23.37 -6.75
CA LEU A 1 8.17 -22.92 -5.59
C LEU A 1 8.99 -24.05 -4.97
N SER A 2 8.44 -25.27 -4.82
CA SER A 2 9.15 -26.44 -4.27
C SER A 2 10.48 -26.79 -4.96
N GLU A 3 10.58 -26.68 -6.29
CA GLU A 3 11.86 -26.90 -7.01
C GLU A 3 12.89 -25.78 -6.78
N LEU A 4 12.42 -24.55 -6.53
CA LEU A 4 13.25 -23.37 -6.33
C LEU A 4 13.88 -23.34 -4.93
N LEU A 5 13.18 -23.88 -3.92
CA LEU A 5 13.67 -24.00 -2.55
C LEU A 5 14.78 -25.06 -2.39
N ASN A 6 14.88 -25.99 -3.34
CA ASN A 6 15.95 -26.99 -3.37
C ASN A 6 17.24 -26.46 -4.00
N VAL A 7 17.26 -25.20 -4.46
CA VAL A 7 18.45 -24.55 -5.00
C VAL A 7 19.26 -23.96 -3.85
N GLU A 8 20.52 -24.37 -3.70
CA GLU A 8 21.42 -23.96 -2.61
C GLU A 8 21.56 -22.42 -2.48
N PHE A 9 21.31 -21.68 -3.55
CA PHE A 9 21.42 -20.22 -3.62
C PHE A 9 20.09 -19.46 -3.45
N TYR A 10 18.98 -20.14 -3.11
CA TYR A 10 17.66 -19.50 -3.02
C TYR A 10 17.62 -18.34 -2.03
N GLY A 11 18.23 -18.49 -0.85
CA GLY A 11 18.27 -17.43 0.16
C GLY A 11 19.04 -16.20 -0.29
N GLU A 12 20.20 -16.39 -0.92
CA GLU A 12 21.04 -15.29 -1.45
C GLU A 12 20.34 -14.58 -2.61
N TRP A 13 19.77 -15.34 -3.55
CA TRP A 13 18.97 -14.79 -4.65
C TRP A 13 17.79 -13.98 -4.11
N LEU A 14 17.03 -14.52 -3.15
CA LEU A 14 15.87 -13.84 -2.58
C LEU A 14 16.27 -12.55 -1.86
N GLY A 15 17.41 -12.55 -1.16
CA GLY A 15 17.97 -11.35 -0.54
C GLY A 15 18.35 -10.27 -1.56
N LEU A 16 19.00 -10.63 -2.66
CA LEU A 16 19.34 -9.69 -3.74
C LEU A 16 18.10 -9.12 -4.42
N VAL A 17 17.09 -9.96 -4.68
CA VAL A 17 15.81 -9.52 -5.25
C VAL A 17 15.08 -8.58 -4.28
N ALA A 18 15.14 -8.82 -2.97
CA ALA A 18 14.57 -7.94 -1.95
C ALA A 18 15.23 -6.56 -1.95
N GLU A 19 16.57 -6.52 -2.00
CA GLU A 19 17.32 -5.28 -2.07
C GLU A 19 17.01 -4.50 -3.35
N PHE A 20 17.01 -5.21 -4.49
CA PHE A 20 16.65 -4.63 -5.78
C PHE A 20 15.22 -4.07 -5.79
N THR A 21 14.27 -4.80 -5.19
CA THR A 21 12.87 -4.36 -5.07
C THR A 21 12.77 -3.09 -4.24
N THR A 22 13.43 -3.06 -3.08
CA THR A 22 13.42 -1.90 -2.17
C THR A 22 13.99 -0.66 -2.86
N LYS A 23 15.12 -0.79 -3.55
CA LYS A 23 15.74 0.30 -4.32
C LYS A 23 14.85 0.78 -5.46
N SER A 24 14.16 -0.12 -6.14
CA SER A 24 13.23 0.20 -7.22
C SER A 24 12.00 0.97 -6.71
N LEU A 25 11.48 0.62 -5.53
CA LEU A 25 10.36 1.32 -4.90
C LEU A 25 10.74 2.74 -4.47
N LEU A 26 11.97 2.94 -3.97
CA LEU A 26 12.49 4.28 -3.65
C LEU A 26 12.72 5.12 -4.92
N SER A 27 13.07 4.48 -6.02
CA SER A 27 13.36 5.07 -7.33
C SER A 27 12.13 5.09 -8.24
N TRP A 28 10.95 5.39 -7.68
CA TRP A 28 9.66 5.20 -8.35
C TRP A 28 9.53 5.95 -9.68
N GLN A 29 10.17 7.11 -9.82
CA GLN A 29 10.18 7.95 -11.03
C GLN A 29 10.82 7.26 -12.24
N TRP A 30 11.75 6.34 -12.00
CA TRP A 30 12.52 5.67 -13.06
C TRP A 30 12.19 4.18 -13.21
N ALA A 31 11.42 3.62 -12.27
CA ALA A 31 11.17 2.19 -12.18
C ALA A 31 9.67 1.81 -12.21
N SER A 32 8.77 2.74 -12.56
CA SER A 32 7.31 2.54 -12.55
C SER A 32 6.85 1.24 -13.22
N ASN A 33 7.39 0.93 -14.42
CA ASN A 33 7.10 -0.33 -15.13
C ASN A 33 7.65 -1.58 -14.41
N SER A 34 8.81 -1.46 -13.76
CA SER A 34 9.45 -2.58 -13.05
C SER A 34 8.76 -2.90 -11.73
N VAL A 35 8.16 -1.91 -11.06
CA VAL A 35 7.45 -2.09 -9.79
C VAL A 35 6.32 -3.11 -9.94
N TYR A 36 5.55 -3.06 -11.03
CA TYR A 36 4.49 -4.03 -11.31
C TYR A 36 5.04 -5.47 -11.28
N TYR A 37 6.03 -5.77 -12.12
CA TYR A 37 6.60 -7.11 -12.22
C TYR A 37 7.22 -7.60 -10.93
N LEU A 38 7.86 -6.70 -10.17
CA LEU A 38 8.44 -7.03 -8.87
C LEU A 38 7.35 -7.40 -7.86
N LEU A 39 6.30 -6.59 -7.72
CA LEU A 39 5.20 -6.91 -6.80
C LEU A 39 4.48 -8.20 -7.22
N SER A 40 4.29 -8.43 -8.53
CA SER A 40 3.70 -9.68 -9.04
C SER A 40 4.59 -10.89 -8.79
N LEU A 41 5.92 -10.73 -8.75
CA LEU A 41 6.83 -11.79 -8.33
C LEU A 41 6.60 -12.11 -6.84
N TRP A 42 6.62 -11.11 -5.97
CA TRP A 42 6.41 -11.29 -4.53
C TRP A 42 5.04 -11.87 -4.19
N SER A 43 3.99 -11.44 -4.89
CA SER A 43 2.63 -11.99 -4.73
C SER A 43 2.60 -13.48 -5.06
N ARG A 44 3.24 -13.89 -6.17
CA ARG A 44 3.36 -15.32 -6.54
C ARG A 44 4.21 -16.12 -5.54
N LEU A 45 5.26 -15.55 -4.98
CA LEU A 45 6.06 -16.19 -3.93
C LEU A 45 5.20 -16.46 -2.71
N VAL A 46 4.55 -15.43 -2.16
CA VAL A 46 3.68 -15.48 -0.97
C VAL A 46 2.51 -16.46 -1.15
N THR A 47 1.79 -16.37 -2.27
CA THR A 47 0.62 -17.23 -2.54
C THR A 47 1.00 -18.69 -2.73
N SER A 48 2.27 -18.98 -3.07
CA SER A 48 2.75 -20.35 -3.21
C SER A 48 3.23 -20.98 -1.89
N VAL A 49 3.42 -20.19 -0.83
CA VAL A 49 3.88 -20.64 0.49
C VAL A 49 2.97 -21.72 1.11
N PRO A 50 1.62 -21.59 1.12
CA PRO A 50 0.73 -22.61 1.71
C PRO A 50 0.81 -23.99 1.03
N TYR A 51 1.38 -24.06 -0.17
CA TYR A 51 1.53 -25.29 -0.95
C TYR A 51 2.90 -25.96 -0.73
N LEU A 52 3.78 -25.36 0.06
CA LEU A 52 5.06 -25.94 0.42
C LEU A 52 4.88 -26.98 1.53
N LYS A 53 5.41 -28.17 1.31
CA LYS A 53 5.52 -29.20 2.36
C LYS A 53 6.79 -28.93 3.18
N GLY A 54 6.77 -27.91 4.02
CA GLY A 54 7.90 -27.50 4.86
C GLY A 54 7.60 -26.23 5.65
N ASP A 55 8.53 -25.84 6.53
CA ASP A 55 8.41 -24.57 7.26
C ASP A 55 8.43 -23.38 6.30
N THR A 56 7.64 -22.36 6.62
CA THR A 56 7.64 -21.08 5.92
C THR A 56 9.08 -20.55 5.83
N PRO A 57 9.58 -20.10 4.66
CA PRO A 57 10.90 -19.51 4.58
C PRO A 57 10.96 -18.26 5.48
N SER A 58 11.72 -18.30 6.57
CA SER A 58 11.85 -17.19 7.53
C SER A 58 12.21 -15.85 6.86
N LEU A 59 12.93 -15.92 5.75
CA LEU A 59 13.31 -14.76 4.95
C LEU A 59 12.08 -14.03 4.35
N LEU A 60 11.04 -14.75 3.93
CA LEU A 60 9.81 -14.13 3.40
C LEU A 60 9.04 -13.40 4.51
N ASP A 61 9.01 -13.98 5.72
CA ASP A 61 8.35 -13.39 6.89
C ASP A 61 8.92 -12.00 7.25
N GLU A 62 10.21 -11.78 7.01
CA GLU A 62 10.86 -10.48 7.25
C GLU A 62 10.82 -9.55 6.04
N THR A 63 10.86 -10.11 4.83
CA THR A 63 11.05 -9.33 3.59
C THR A 63 9.74 -8.78 3.03
N VAL A 64 8.68 -9.58 3.03
CA VAL A 64 7.39 -9.20 2.45
C VAL A 64 6.78 -7.98 3.16
N PRO A 65 6.78 -7.88 4.51
CA PRO A 65 6.31 -6.67 5.19
C PRO A 65 7.08 -5.43 4.77
N LYS A 66 8.42 -5.48 4.72
CA LYS A 66 9.27 -4.34 4.32
C LYS A 66 8.99 -3.87 2.89
N ILE A 67 8.74 -4.79 1.97
CA ILE A 67 8.40 -4.46 0.58
C ILE A 67 7.02 -3.81 0.51
N THR A 68 6.06 -4.33 1.28
CA THR A 68 4.70 -3.79 1.36
C THR A 68 4.71 -2.37 1.92
N GLU A 69 5.40 -2.17 3.04
CA GLU A 69 5.61 -0.86 3.67
C GLU A 69 6.31 0.10 2.70
N GLY A 70 7.41 -0.35 2.08
CA GLY A 70 8.16 0.44 1.11
C GLY A 70 7.33 0.88 -0.10
N PHE A 71 6.41 0.05 -0.58
CA PHE A 71 5.50 0.40 -1.66
C PHE A 71 4.50 1.48 -1.23
N ILE A 72 3.84 1.28 -0.08
CA ILE A 72 2.87 2.25 0.45
C ILE A 72 3.55 3.60 0.71
N THR A 73 4.70 3.61 1.40
CA THR A 73 5.47 4.83 1.65
C THR A 73 5.92 5.50 0.36
N SER A 74 6.35 4.74 -0.64
CA SER A 74 6.72 5.28 -1.96
C SER A 74 5.58 6.06 -2.62
N ARG A 75 4.35 5.52 -2.58
CA ARG A 75 3.16 6.19 -3.14
C ARG A 75 2.73 7.42 -2.36
N ILE A 76 2.84 7.41 -1.04
CA ILE A 76 2.55 8.59 -0.21
C ILE A 76 3.57 9.70 -0.44
N ASN A 77 4.85 9.35 -0.62
CA ASN A 77 5.91 10.30 -0.91
C ASN A 77 5.85 10.82 -2.35
N SER A 78 5.37 10.03 -3.31
CA SER A 78 5.24 10.48 -4.70
C SER A 78 4.25 11.64 -4.82
N VAL A 79 3.16 11.62 -4.05
CA VAL A 79 2.22 12.75 -3.97
C VAL A 79 2.95 14.02 -3.52
N GLN A 80 3.72 13.95 -2.42
CA GLN A 80 4.47 15.11 -1.93
C GLN A 80 5.46 15.66 -2.97
N ALA A 81 6.16 14.78 -3.68
CA ALA A 81 7.12 15.16 -4.71
C ALA A 81 6.45 15.85 -5.91
N SER A 82 5.33 15.32 -6.39
CA SER A 82 4.60 15.89 -7.55
C SER A 82 4.08 17.31 -7.30
N PHE A 83 3.69 17.61 -6.06
CA PHE A 83 3.25 18.95 -5.68
C PHE A 83 4.41 19.91 -5.34
N ALA A 84 5.54 19.41 -4.83
CA ALA A 84 6.70 20.23 -4.49
C ALA A 84 7.42 20.78 -5.75
N ASP A 85 7.57 19.95 -6.78
CA ASP A 85 8.31 20.33 -8.01
C ASP A 85 7.45 21.11 -9.02
N ASN A 86 6.15 21.34 -8.74
CA ASN A 86 5.15 21.89 -9.68
C ASN A 86 5.16 21.19 -11.06
N SER A 87 5.73 20.00 -11.16
CA SER A 87 5.70 19.16 -12.33
C SER A 87 4.58 18.13 -12.12
N PRO A 88 3.39 18.33 -12.72
CA PRO A 88 2.38 17.29 -12.68
C PRO A 88 2.97 16.01 -13.26
N ASP A 89 2.92 14.93 -12.49
CA ASP A 89 3.33 13.61 -12.95
C ASP A 89 2.42 13.21 -14.12
N PRO A 90 2.91 13.21 -15.38
CA PRO A 90 2.09 12.90 -16.54
C PRO A 90 1.56 11.46 -16.49
N ASP A 91 2.20 10.60 -15.70
CA ASP A 91 1.84 9.20 -15.49
C ASP A 91 1.22 9.00 -14.09
N ASN A 92 0.61 10.04 -13.49
CA ASN A 92 -0.03 9.93 -12.18
C ASN A 92 -1.05 8.78 -12.18
N PRO A 93 -0.81 7.69 -11.43
CA PRO A 93 -1.69 6.52 -11.48
C PRO A 93 -3.10 6.83 -10.96
N LEU A 94 -3.27 7.84 -10.09
CA LEU A 94 -4.58 8.22 -9.58
C LEU A 94 -5.52 8.77 -10.66
N GLU A 95 -4.99 9.31 -11.76
CA GLU A 95 -5.78 9.83 -12.88
C GLU A 95 -6.19 8.73 -13.87
N ASN A 96 -5.56 7.54 -13.78
CA ASN A 96 -5.82 6.42 -14.67
C ASN A 96 -6.21 5.17 -13.87
N ALA A 97 -7.52 4.89 -13.85
CA ALA A 97 -8.08 3.75 -13.13
C ALA A 97 -7.49 2.38 -13.52
N GLU A 98 -7.16 2.17 -14.80
CA GLU A 98 -6.53 0.92 -15.26
C GLU A 98 -5.11 0.79 -14.70
N SER A 99 -4.30 1.85 -14.85
CA SER A 99 -2.94 1.88 -14.31
C SER A 99 -2.91 1.74 -12.79
N LEU A 100 -3.85 2.36 -12.09
CA LEU A 100 -3.99 2.22 -10.63
C LEU A 100 -4.32 0.79 -10.25
N GLN A 101 -5.26 0.16 -10.96
CA GLN A 101 -5.65 -1.21 -10.70
C GLN A 101 -4.49 -2.18 -10.94
N ASP A 102 -3.73 -2.01 -12.01
CA ASP A 102 -2.57 -2.85 -12.31
C ASP A 102 -1.51 -2.76 -11.20
N GLN A 103 -1.22 -1.55 -10.71
CA GLN A 103 -0.26 -1.37 -9.62
C GLN A 103 -0.73 -1.99 -8.30
N LEU A 104 -2.04 -1.98 -8.04
CA LEU A 104 -2.63 -2.52 -6.83
C LEU A 104 -3.01 -4.00 -6.94
N GLU A 105 -2.94 -4.62 -8.12
CA GLU A 105 -3.37 -6.01 -8.34
C GLU A 105 -2.64 -6.99 -7.40
N SER A 106 -1.34 -6.80 -7.24
CA SER A 106 -0.48 -7.71 -6.47
C SER A 106 -0.41 -7.39 -4.98
N LEU A 107 -0.72 -6.16 -4.58
CA LEU A 107 -0.51 -5.64 -3.22
C LEU A 107 -1.33 -6.38 -2.14
N PRO A 108 -2.63 -6.67 -2.33
CA PRO A 108 -3.44 -7.32 -1.29
C PRO A 108 -2.88 -8.66 -0.81
N TYR A 109 -2.26 -9.43 -1.71
CA TYR A 109 -1.65 -10.71 -1.37
C TYR A 109 -0.44 -10.52 -0.43
N LEU A 110 0.34 -9.47 -0.64
CA LEU A 110 1.47 -9.11 0.21
C LEU A 110 0.98 -8.62 1.59
N CYS A 111 -0.02 -7.74 1.61
CA CYS A 111 -0.62 -7.26 2.85
C CYS A 111 -1.17 -8.40 3.70
N ARG A 112 -1.90 -9.34 3.07
CA ARG A 112 -2.53 -10.47 3.76
C ARG A 112 -1.54 -11.54 4.24
N PHE A 113 -0.27 -11.48 3.82
CA PHE A 113 0.77 -12.40 4.31
C PHE A 113 1.11 -12.16 5.78
N LYS A 114 1.17 -10.89 6.19
CA LYS A 114 1.32 -10.45 7.60
C LYS A 114 0.27 -9.41 7.91
N TYR A 115 -1.00 -9.86 7.90
CA TYR A 115 -2.13 -8.94 7.84
C TYR A 115 -2.26 -7.98 9.01
N GLU A 116 -2.02 -8.46 10.23
CA GLU A 116 -2.01 -7.64 11.44
C GLU A 116 -0.99 -6.51 11.34
N SER A 117 0.28 -6.84 11.09
CA SER A 117 1.37 -5.85 10.98
C SER A 117 1.10 -4.83 9.87
N CYS A 118 0.64 -5.30 8.71
CA CYS A 118 0.33 -4.43 7.58
C CYS A 118 -0.87 -3.51 7.88
N SER A 119 -1.92 -4.03 8.51
CA SER A 119 -3.11 -3.23 8.87
C SER A 119 -2.76 -2.15 9.87
N LEU A 120 -1.98 -2.48 10.91
CA LEU A 120 -1.50 -1.51 11.89
C LEU A 120 -0.63 -0.43 11.23
N PHE A 121 0.23 -0.81 10.28
CA PHE A 121 1.03 0.16 9.51
C PHE A 121 0.15 1.12 8.69
N ILE A 122 -0.84 0.59 7.95
CA ILE A 122 -1.80 1.38 7.18
C ILE A 122 -2.58 2.34 8.09
N ILE A 123 -3.03 1.85 9.25
CA ILE A 123 -3.72 2.66 10.27
C ILE A 123 -2.83 3.81 10.76
N ASN A 124 -1.57 3.52 11.09
CA ASN A 124 -0.62 4.51 11.58
C ASN A 124 -0.27 5.59 10.55
N ILE A 125 -0.40 5.30 9.25
CA ILE A 125 -0.28 6.31 8.18
C ILE A 125 -1.58 7.07 7.99
N MET A 126 -2.72 6.37 8.01
CA MET A 126 -4.02 6.96 7.72
C MET A 126 -4.48 7.94 8.82
N GLU A 127 -4.26 7.60 10.09
CA GLU A 127 -4.76 8.38 11.22
C GLU A 127 -4.23 9.83 11.24
N PRO A 128 -2.91 10.09 11.10
CA PRO A 128 -2.40 11.47 11.02
C PRO A 128 -2.92 12.23 9.79
N LEU A 129 -3.11 11.56 8.65
CA LEU A 129 -3.66 12.17 7.43
C LEU A 129 -5.11 12.63 7.65
N LEU A 130 -5.94 11.80 8.27
CA LEU A 130 -7.32 12.13 8.61
C LEU A 130 -7.41 13.31 9.58
N GLN A 131 -6.54 13.34 10.59
CA GLN A 131 -6.48 14.44 11.55
C GLN A 131 -6.05 15.74 10.89
N ALA A 132 -5.01 15.70 10.04
CA ALA A 132 -4.54 16.86 9.29
C ALA A 132 -5.62 17.40 8.35
N TYR A 133 -6.29 16.52 7.60
CA TYR A 133 -7.39 16.89 6.71
C TYR A 133 -8.56 17.54 7.47
N THR A 134 -8.97 16.96 8.60
CA THR A 134 -10.08 17.49 9.43
C THR A 134 -9.74 18.83 10.08
N ALA A 135 -8.50 19.03 10.52
CA ALA A 135 -8.07 20.29 11.10
C ALA A 135 -8.06 21.42 10.06
N ARG A 136 -7.60 21.12 8.84
CA ARG A 136 -7.49 22.08 7.74
C ARG A 136 -8.83 22.41 7.09
N SER A 137 -9.74 21.44 6.98
CA SER A 137 -11.09 21.67 6.42
C SER A 137 -11.94 22.65 7.24
N ARG A 138 -11.57 22.91 8.50
CA ARG A 138 -12.27 23.84 9.42
C ARG A 138 -11.70 25.26 9.40
N LEU A 139 -10.59 25.53 8.71
CA LEU A 139 -9.94 26.84 8.66
C LEU A 139 -10.39 27.64 7.42
N PRO A 140 -10.63 28.96 7.53
CA PRO A 140 -11.02 29.78 6.39
C PRO A 140 -9.89 29.87 5.33
N ALA A 141 -10.26 29.58 4.09
CA ALA A 141 -9.38 29.41 2.93
C ALA A 141 -8.59 30.68 2.57
N SER A 142 -7.36 30.81 3.06
CA SER A 142 -6.38 31.73 2.47
C SER A 142 -4.95 31.31 2.83
N GLY A 143 -4.39 30.38 2.04
CA GLY A 143 -2.96 30.01 2.12
C GLY A 143 -2.66 28.52 1.84
N ASP A 144 -3.52 27.62 2.31
CA ASP A 144 -3.17 26.20 2.45
C ASP A 144 -3.67 25.27 1.31
N ALA A 145 -4.16 25.81 0.19
CA ALA A 145 -4.79 25.01 -0.86
C ALA A 145 -3.86 23.94 -1.48
N ALA A 146 -2.56 24.25 -1.63
CA ALA A 146 -1.58 23.31 -2.14
C ALA A 146 -1.28 22.19 -1.14
N GLU A 147 -1.13 22.53 0.15
CA GLU A 147 -0.90 21.54 1.20
C GLU A 147 -2.13 20.64 1.43
N LEU A 148 -3.33 21.21 1.29
CA LEU A 148 -4.58 20.43 1.36
C LEU A 148 -4.67 19.43 0.20
N SER A 149 -4.30 19.84 -1.02
CA SER A 149 -4.29 18.96 -2.19
C SER A 149 -3.30 17.80 -2.06
N VAL A 150 -2.14 18.03 -1.41
CA VAL A 150 -1.20 16.96 -1.06
C VAL A 150 -1.85 15.94 -0.13
N ILE A 151 -2.51 16.41 0.95
CA ILE A 151 -3.18 15.53 1.92
C ILE A 151 -4.30 14.75 1.24
N GLU A 152 -5.09 15.37 0.38
CA GLU A 152 -6.14 14.71 -0.41
C GLU A 152 -5.57 13.62 -1.32
N GLY A 153 -4.48 13.88 -2.04
CA GLY A 153 -3.82 12.89 -2.88
C GLY A 153 -3.27 11.70 -2.08
N GLN A 154 -2.72 11.96 -0.88
CA GLN A 154 -2.26 10.90 0.02
C GLN A 154 -3.43 10.05 0.54
N ILE A 155 -4.53 10.70 0.94
CA ILE A 155 -5.76 10.03 1.36
C ILE A 155 -6.34 9.21 0.22
N ALA A 156 -6.35 9.71 -1.02
CA ALA A 156 -6.84 8.98 -2.18
C ALA A 156 -6.06 7.66 -2.39
N TRP A 157 -4.73 7.70 -2.33
CA TRP A 157 -3.91 6.48 -2.35
C TRP A 157 -4.29 5.50 -1.25
N MET A 158 -4.41 5.98 0.00
CA MET A 158 -4.78 5.13 1.13
C MET A 158 -6.15 4.48 0.94
N VAL A 159 -7.14 5.23 0.46
CA VAL A 159 -8.48 4.71 0.17
C VAL A 159 -8.43 3.62 -0.90
N HIS A 160 -7.70 3.84 -1.99
CA HIS A 160 -7.55 2.84 -3.05
C HIS A 160 -6.80 1.58 -2.60
N ILE A 161 -5.75 1.74 -1.79
CA ILE A 161 -5.02 0.61 -1.19
C ILE A 161 -5.95 -0.20 -0.29
N ILE A 162 -6.68 0.45 0.62
CA ILE A 162 -7.64 -0.23 1.52
C ILE A 162 -8.73 -0.93 0.69
N ALA A 163 -9.30 -0.27 -0.31
CA ALA A 163 -10.30 -0.86 -1.19
C ALA A 163 -9.77 -2.11 -1.91
N ALA A 164 -8.53 -2.09 -2.40
CA ALA A 164 -7.89 -3.24 -3.03
C ALA A 164 -7.71 -4.40 -2.03
N ILE A 165 -7.29 -4.12 -0.79
CA ILE A 165 -7.11 -5.13 0.27
C ILE A 165 -8.44 -5.79 0.65
N LEU A 166 -9.51 -4.99 0.77
CA LEU A 166 -10.85 -5.47 1.13
C LEU A 166 -11.52 -6.24 -0.01
N LYS A 167 -11.14 -5.99 -1.27
CA LYS A 167 -11.68 -6.69 -2.46
C LYS A 167 -11.35 -8.17 -2.45
N ILE A 168 -10.20 -8.56 -1.90
CA ILE A 168 -9.77 -9.96 -1.86
C ILE A 168 -10.25 -10.61 -0.56
N ARG A 169 -11.09 -11.63 -0.69
CA ARG A 169 -11.57 -12.43 0.44
C ARG A 169 -10.59 -13.58 0.72
N GLN A 170 -10.05 -13.59 1.93
CA GLN A 170 -9.33 -14.70 2.58
C GLN A 170 -7.99 -15.13 1.94
N THR A 171 -6.96 -15.16 2.78
CA THR A 171 -5.76 -15.99 2.57
C THR A 171 -5.90 -17.28 3.37
N VAL A 172 -5.58 -18.42 2.74
CA VAL A 172 -5.67 -19.74 3.37
C VAL A 172 -4.73 -19.81 4.58
N GLY A 173 -5.24 -20.20 5.75
CA GLY A 173 -4.41 -20.55 6.93
C GLY A 173 -4.42 -19.57 8.12
N CYS A 174 -5.24 -18.51 8.10
CA CYS A 174 -5.38 -17.56 9.22
C CYS A 174 -6.76 -17.66 9.89
N SER A 175 -6.88 -17.25 11.16
CA SER A 175 -8.18 -17.21 11.85
C SER A 175 -9.08 -16.15 11.23
N GLN A 176 -10.25 -16.58 10.77
CA GLN A 176 -11.20 -15.71 10.07
C GLN A 176 -11.63 -14.50 10.92
N ASP A 177 -11.88 -14.73 12.20
CA ASP A 177 -12.31 -13.67 13.14
C ASP A 177 -11.29 -12.54 13.29
N SER A 178 -9.98 -12.86 13.24
CA SER A 178 -8.93 -11.85 13.34
C SER A 178 -8.82 -11.02 12.06
N GLN A 179 -9.01 -11.64 10.90
CA GLN A 179 -8.97 -10.91 9.62
C GLN A 179 -10.17 -9.98 9.47
N GLU A 180 -11.37 -10.42 9.88
CA GLU A 180 -12.58 -9.60 9.82
C GLU A 180 -12.48 -8.36 10.71
N LEU A 181 -11.81 -8.46 11.87
CA LEU A 181 -11.55 -7.31 12.73
C LEU A 181 -10.69 -6.25 12.03
N PHE A 182 -9.59 -6.65 11.39
CA PHE A 182 -8.74 -5.71 10.65
C PHE A 182 -9.44 -5.14 9.41
N ASP A 183 -10.23 -5.96 8.70
CA ASP A 183 -11.06 -5.49 7.58
C ASP A 183 -12.05 -4.40 8.06
N ALA A 184 -12.69 -4.60 9.20
CA ALA A 184 -13.61 -3.63 9.80
C ALA A 184 -12.89 -2.33 10.23
N GLU A 185 -11.73 -2.45 10.85
CA GLU A 185 -10.94 -1.33 11.37
C GLU A 185 -10.37 -0.45 10.22
N LEU A 186 -9.97 -1.07 9.10
CA LEU A 186 -9.58 -0.36 7.89
C LEU A 186 -10.78 0.31 7.20
N ALA A 187 -11.91 -0.39 7.09
CA ALA A 187 -13.13 0.15 6.50
C ALA A 187 -13.66 1.35 7.30
N ALA A 188 -13.62 1.28 8.64
CA ALA A 188 -14.08 2.35 9.52
C ALA A 188 -13.36 3.68 9.24
N ARG A 189 -12.05 3.66 8.99
CA ARG A 189 -11.26 4.86 8.66
C ARG A 189 -11.63 5.47 7.32
N VAL A 190 -11.86 4.64 6.31
CA VAL A 190 -12.35 5.13 5.00
C VAL A 190 -13.73 5.75 5.15
N LEU A 191 -14.63 5.13 5.94
CA LEU A 191 -15.98 5.65 6.16
C LEU A 191 -16.00 6.93 7.00
N GLN A 192 -15.04 7.15 7.90
CA GLN A 192 -14.91 8.42 8.64
C GLN A 192 -14.75 9.62 7.71
N LEU A 193 -14.14 9.46 6.53
CA LEU A 193 -14.01 10.53 5.53
C LEU A 193 -15.36 11.06 5.04
N ILE A 194 -16.40 10.22 5.01
CA ILE A 194 -17.74 10.64 4.57
C ILE A 194 -18.25 11.75 5.49
N ASN A 195 -18.12 11.56 6.80
CA ASN A 195 -18.56 12.56 7.79
C ASN A 195 -17.73 13.85 7.71
N ILE A 196 -16.43 13.74 7.44
CA ILE A 196 -15.54 14.91 7.33
C ILE A 196 -15.86 15.71 6.06
N THR A 197 -16.16 15.02 4.97
CA THR A 197 -16.50 15.67 3.68
C THR A 197 -17.89 16.32 3.73
N ASP A 198 -18.88 15.65 4.33
CA ASP A 198 -20.25 16.16 4.48
C ASP A 198 -20.30 17.42 5.35
N THR A 199 -19.49 17.47 6.43
CA THR A 199 -19.40 18.66 7.29
C THR A 199 -18.60 19.81 6.67
N GLY A 200 -17.70 19.54 5.72
CA GLY A 200 -16.91 20.55 5.01
C GLY A 200 -17.67 21.24 3.86
N VAL A 201 -18.53 20.51 3.14
CA VAL A 201 -19.27 21.04 1.98
C VAL A 201 -20.41 21.99 2.40
N HIS A 202 -20.94 21.86 3.62
CA HIS A 202 -21.99 22.74 4.14
C HIS A 202 -21.52 24.11 4.67
N ALA A 203 -20.21 24.39 4.61
CA ALA A 203 -19.63 25.65 5.10
C ALA A 203 -19.13 26.60 3.98
N GLN A 204 -19.43 26.31 2.71
CA GLN A 204 -19.17 27.21 1.57
C GLN A 204 -20.42 27.97 1.12
#